data_AF-A0A9N9H8B9-F1
#
_entry.id   AF-A0A9N9H8B9-F1
#
_cell.length_a   1.000
_cell.length_b   1.000
_cell.length_c   1.000
_cell.angle_alpha   90.00
_cell.angle_beta   90.00
_cell.angle_gamma   90.00
#
_symmetry.space_group_name_H-M   'P 1'
#
loop_
_entity.id
_entity.type
_entity.pdbx_description
1 polymer ?
#
loop_
_entity_poly.entity_id
_entity_poly.type
_entity_poly.pdbx_seq_one_letter_code
_entity_poly.pdbx_strand_id
1 'polypeptide(L)'
;IINHKNIELALVEVIKVAYSQGTKKYDKMGAMYVNYLKTLQRKRDLEDHVRYVAKQRVPNEETYNERMADFKDWYKEEVYTSLEKLYKLYLELASQEEIVEKRSKEEVDDILQKIHGLEI
;
A
#
# COMPACT_ATOMS: atom_id res chain seq x y z
N ILE A 1 -12.14 -9.43 0.68
CA ILE A 1 -11.39 -8.67 -0.35
C ILE A 1 -10.67 -7.54 0.36
N ILE A 2 -9.33 -7.52 0.31
CA ILE A 2 -8.56 -6.40 0.85
C ILE A 2 -8.61 -5.24 -0.14
N ASN A 3 -8.85 -4.04 0.35
CA ASN A 3 -8.89 -2.81 -0.44
C ASN A 3 -8.23 -1.63 0.32
N HIS A 4 -8.25 -0.43 -0.26
CA HIS A 4 -7.65 0.76 0.36
C HIS A 4 -8.15 1.05 1.78
N LYS A 5 -9.42 0.75 2.12
CA LYS A 5 -9.97 1.01 3.47
C LYS A 5 -9.30 0.14 4.53
N ASN A 6 -8.96 -1.11 4.21
CA ASN A 6 -8.22 -1.98 5.13
C ASN A 6 -6.86 -1.37 5.46
N ILE A 7 -6.18 -0.81 4.46
CA ILE A 7 -4.88 -0.14 4.63
C ILE A 7 -5.02 1.14 5.46
N GLU A 8 -6.03 1.98 5.19
CA GLU A 8 -6.27 3.18 5.99
C GLU A 8 -6.52 2.85 7.47
N LEU A 9 -7.34 1.84 7.76
CA LEU A 9 -7.61 1.41 9.13
C LEU A 9 -6.33 0.91 9.84
N ALA A 10 -5.53 0.09 9.15
CA ALA A 10 -4.26 -0.38 9.69
C ALA A 10 -3.25 0.77 9.91
N LEU A 11 -3.21 1.76 9.02
CA LEU A 11 -2.41 2.97 9.20
C LEU A 11 -2.84 3.76 10.44
N VAL A 12 -4.15 3.92 10.66
CA VAL A 12 -4.68 4.59 11.86
C VAL A 12 -4.29 3.82 13.12
N GLU A 13 -4.30 2.48 13.10
CA GLU A 13 -3.83 1.66 14.22
C GLU A 13 -2.35 1.92 14.52
N VAL A 14 -1.47 1.86 13.50
CA VAL A 14 -0.04 2.15 13.66
C VAL A 14 0.19 3.55 14.24
N ILE A 15 -0.55 4.56 13.77
CA ILE A 15 -0.45 5.94 14.27
C ILE A 15 -0.81 6.00 15.76
N LYS A 16 -1.94 5.41 16.16
CA LYS A 16 -2.40 5.39 17.55
C LYS A 16 -1.40 4.68 18.46
N VAL A 17 -0.93 3.51 18.04
CA VAL A 17 0.01 2.70 18.81
C VAL A 17 1.38 3.36 18.90
N ALA A 18 1.84 4.06 17.86
CA ALA A 18 3.08 4.82 17.91
C ALA A 18 2.99 5.97 18.93
N TYR A 19 1.96 6.80 18.86
CA TYR A 19 1.81 7.92 19.80
C TYR A 19 1.57 7.48 21.25
N SER A 20 0.96 6.30 21.48
CA SER A 20 0.78 5.78 22.84
C SER A 20 2.08 5.38 23.53
N GLN A 21 3.20 5.25 22.81
CA GLN A 21 4.49 4.87 23.39
C GLN A 21 5.14 5.97 24.23
N GLY A 22 4.73 7.24 24.06
CA GLY A 22 5.20 8.35 24.88
C GLY A 22 6.70 8.69 24.75
N THR A 23 7.32 8.43 23.58
CA THR A 23 8.73 8.81 23.34
C THR A 23 8.90 9.52 22.00
N LYS A 24 9.90 10.41 21.92
CA LYS A 24 10.24 11.16 20.69
C LYS A 24 10.48 10.27 19.47
N LYS A 25 11.02 9.05 19.66
CA LYS A 25 11.23 8.07 18.57
C LYS A 25 9.89 7.72 17.92
N TYR A 26 8.91 7.36 18.74
CA TYR A 26 7.61 6.94 18.26
C TYR A 26 6.70 8.12 17.86
N ASP A 27 6.89 9.31 18.45
CA ASP A 27 6.20 10.53 17.98
C ASP A 27 6.60 10.88 16.54
N LYS A 28 7.90 10.76 16.21
CA LYS A 28 8.40 10.94 14.83
C LYS A 28 7.81 9.90 13.88
N MET A 29 7.75 8.64 14.32
CA MET A 29 7.13 7.56 13.55
C MET A 29 5.64 7.83 13.31
N GLY A 30 4.88 8.18 14.35
CA GLY A 30 3.47 8.54 14.25
C GLY A 30 3.24 9.67 13.27
N ALA A 31 4.05 10.74 13.33
CA ALA A 31 3.97 11.87 12.41
C ALA A 31 4.24 11.47 10.95
N MET A 32 5.22 10.58 10.72
CA MET A 32 5.52 10.04 9.40
C MET A 32 4.31 9.27 8.82
N TYR A 33 3.68 8.41 9.63
CA TYR A 33 2.50 7.66 9.20
C TYR A 33 1.26 8.55 9.00
N VAL A 34 1.09 9.62 9.81
CA VAL A 34 0.05 10.63 9.60
C VAL A 34 0.22 11.33 8.25
N ASN A 35 1.45 11.74 7.91
CA ASN A 35 1.73 12.38 6.63
C ASN A 35 1.50 11.43 5.46
N TYR A 36 1.86 10.16 5.62
CA TYR A 36 1.59 9.14 4.61
C TYR A 36 0.08 8.93 4.41
N LEU A 37 -0.71 8.79 5.48
CA LEU A 37 -2.18 8.64 5.40
C LEU A 37 -2.82 9.85 4.70
N LYS A 38 -2.43 11.08 5.05
CA LYS A 38 -2.91 12.30 4.39
C LYS A 38 -2.56 12.33 2.90
N THR A 39 -1.38 11.85 2.54
CA THR A 39 -0.94 11.79 1.14
C THR A 39 -1.74 10.75 0.36
N LEU A 40 -2.02 9.61 0.99
CA LEU A 40 -2.82 8.54 0.43
C LEU A 40 -4.26 9.02 0.13
N GLN A 41 -4.88 9.68 1.10
CA GLN A 41 -6.26 10.21 1.00
C GLN A 41 -6.47 11.27 -0.07
N ARG A 42 -5.40 11.88 -0.56
CA ARG A 42 -5.44 12.90 -1.63
C ARG A 42 -5.30 12.31 -3.03
N LYS A 43 -5.06 11.00 -3.15
CA LYS A 43 -4.94 10.35 -4.47
C LYS A 43 -6.29 10.35 -5.16
N ARG A 44 -6.27 10.49 -6.49
CA ARG A 44 -7.49 10.40 -7.32
C ARG A 44 -8.02 8.97 -7.36
N ASP A 45 -7.11 8.02 -7.47
CA ASP A 45 -7.40 6.59 -7.39
C ASP A 45 -6.63 6.00 -6.20
N LEU A 46 -7.33 5.77 -5.09
CA LEU A 46 -6.73 5.21 -3.89
C LEU A 46 -6.46 3.72 -4.06
N GLU A 47 -7.30 3.01 -4.79
CA GLU A 47 -7.22 1.55 -4.90
C GLU A 47 -5.97 1.17 -5.69
N ASP A 48 -5.79 1.78 -6.87
CA ASP A 48 -4.60 1.58 -7.69
C ASP A 48 -3.33 2.05 -6.97
N HIS A 49 -3.41 3.19 -6.27
CA HIS A 49 -2.25 3.70 -5.56
C HIS A 49 -1.82 2.78 -4.41
N VAL A 50 -2.76 2.23 -3.64
CA VAL A 50 -2.45 1.28 -2.57
C VAL A 50 -1.83 0.00 -3.14
N ARG A 51 -2.35 -0.53 -4.26
CA ARG A 51 -1.76 -1.70 -4.94
C ARG A 51 -0.34 -1.41 -5.43
N TYR A 52 -0.12 -0.25 -6.03
CA TYR A 52 1.21 0.19 -6.43
C TYR A 52 2.17 0.24 -5.23
N VAL A 53 1.76 0.87 -4.13
CA VAL A 53 2.58 0.93 -2.92
C VAL A 53 2.82 -0.46 -2.33
N ALA A 54 1.82 -1.35 -2.35
CA ALA A 54 1.95 -2.73 -1.92
C ALA A 54 3.06 -3.44 -2.69
N LYS A 55 3.04 -3.39 -4.02
CA LYS A 55 4.08 -3.98 -4.89
C LYS A 55 5.48 -3.37 -4.65
N GLN A 56 5.56 -2.06 -4.40
CA GLN A 56 6.85 -1.39 -4.14
C GLN A 56 7.40 -1.71 -2.75
N ARG A 57 6.53 -1.81 -1.75
CA ARG A 57 6.93 -2.13 -0.40
C ARG A 57 7.21 -3.62 -0.33
N VAL A 58 6.20 -4.46 -0.49
CA VAL A 58 6.24 -5.88 -0.15
C VAL A 58 5.92 -6.69 -1.39
N PRO A 59 6.83 -6.75 -2.39
CA PRO A 59 6.56 -7.46 -3.65
C PRO A 59 6.40 -8.97 -3.46
N ASN A 60 6.97 -9.54 -2.40
CA ASN A 60 6.98 -10.97 -2.13
C ASN A 60 7.18 -11.26 -0.63
N GLU A 61 7.08 -12.53 -0.26
CA GLU A 61 7.21 -13.02 1.11
C GLU A 61 8.63 -12.85 1.68
N GLU A 62 9.67 -12.95 0.85
CA GLU A 62 11.06 -12.72 1.27
C GLU A 62 11.25 -11.28 1.79
N THR A 63 10.85 -10.29 0.99
CA THR A 63 10.92 -8.87 1.36
C THR A 63 10.05 -8.56 2.59
N TYR A 64 8.91 -9.27 2.73
CA TYR A 64 8.06 -9.18 3.92
C TYR A 64 8.83 -9.63 5.17
N ASN A 65 9.42 -10.83 5.13
CA ASN A 65 10.11 -11.45 6.25
C ASN A 65 11.34 -10.64 6.69
N GLU A 66 12.14 -10.14 5.74
CA GLU A 66 13.27 -9.26 6.02
C GLU A 66 12.83 -8.02 6.81
N ARG A 67 11.75 -7.37 6.39
CA ARG A 67 11.22 -6.21 7.12
C ARG A 67 10.64 -6.55 8.48
N MET A 68 9.99 -7.70 8.63
CA MET A 68 9.46 -8.10 9.94
C MET A 68 10.61 -8.37 10.91
N ALA A 69 11.72 -8.94 10.45
CA ALA A 69 12.94 -9.09 11.25
C ALA A 69 13.49 -7.72 11.70
N ASP A 70 13.66 -6.77 10.77
CA ASP A 70 14.09 -5.41 11.09
C ASP A 70 13.16 -4.73 12.11
N PHE A 71 11.84 -4.81 11.90
CA PHE A 71 10.87 -4.19 12.80
C PHE A 71 10.89 -4.81 14.19
N LYS A 72 11.08 -6.12 14.29
CA LYS A 72 11.16 -6.83 15.57
C LYS A 72 12.37 -6.36 16.39
N ASP A 73 13.49 -6.09 15.74
CA ASP A 73 14.70 -5.58 16.40
C ASP A 73 14.57 -4.10 16.78
N TRP A 74 13.85 -3.32 15.97
CA TRP A 74 13.79 -1.87 16.11
C TRP A 74 12.66 -1.38 17.00
N TYR A 75 11.55 -2.10 17.11
CA TYR A 75 10.32 -1.60 17.72
C TYR A 75 9.84 -2.47 18.87
N LYS A 76 9.15 -1.83 19.82
CA LYS A 76 8.43 -2.53 20.89
C LYS A 76 7.32 -3.40 20.31
N GLU A 77 6.95 -4.42 21.05
CA GLU A 77 6.01 -5.47 20.64
C GLU A 77 4.67 -4.91 20.13
N GLU A 78 4.10 -3.89 20.77
CA GLU A 78 2.81 -3.33 20.34
C GLU A 78 2.93 -2.64 18.97
N VAL A 79 4.01 -1.88 18.79
CA VAL A 79 4.30 -1.19 17.52
C VAL A 79 4.61 -2.20 16.43
N TYR A 80 5.46 -3.19 16.71
CA TYR A 80 5.74 -4.32 15.82
C TYR A 80 4.46 -5.00 15.37
N THR A 81 3.57 -5.35 16.30
CA THR A 81 2.31 -6.04 16.00
C THR A 81 1.42 -5.21 15.08
N SER A 82 1.33 -3.89 15.30
CA SER A 82 0.56 -2.99 14.41
C SER A 82 1.17 -2.90 13.01
N LEU A 83 2.50 -2.89 12.91
CA LEU A 83 3.22 -2.90 11.62
C LEU A 83 3.04 -4.23 10.90
N GLU A 84 3.12 -5.35 11.63
CA GLU A 84 2.94 -6.68 11.05
C GLU A 84 1.56 -6.80 10.37
N LYS A 85 0.49 -6.33 11.03
CA LYS A 85 -0.86 -6.25 10.44
C LYS A 85 -0.88 -5.44 9.15
N LEU A 86 -0.30 -4.23 9.17
CA LEU A 86 -0.26 -3.36 7.99
C LEU A 86 0.52 -4.01 6.83
N TYR A 87 1.66 -4.64 7.12
CA TYR A 87 2.53 -5.22 6.10
C TYR A 87 2.01 -6.55 5.55
N LYS A 88 1.27 -7.33 6.35
CA LYS A 88 0.49 -8.49 5.83
C LYS A 88 -0.53 -8.05 4.79
N LEU A 89 -1.27 -6.96 5.05
CA LEU A 89 -2.20 -6.41 4.07
C LEU A 89 -1.50 -5.98 2.78
N TYR A 90 -0.30 -5.38 2.87
CA TYR A 90 0.49 -5.06 1.68
C TYR A 90 0.94 -6.31 0.93
N LEU A 91 1.40 -7.36 1.61
CA LEU A 91 1.79 -8.61 0.96
C LEU A 91 0.60 -9.22 0.20
N GLU A 92 -0.57 -9.29 0.84
CA GLU A 92 -1.77 -9.83 0.21
C GLU A 92 -2.22 -9.00 -1.00
N LEU A 93 -2.14 -7.66 -0.91
CA LEU A 93 -2.43 -6.77 -2.05
C LEU A 93 -1.43 -6.89 -3.20
N ALA A 94 -0.14 -7.06 -2.88
CA ALA A 94 0.90 -7.23 -3.89
C ALA A 94 0.76 -8.58 -4.62
N SER A 95 0.28 -9.60 -3.92
CA SER A 95 0.07 -10.95 -4.42
C SER A 95 -1.25 -11.12 -5.19
N GLN A 96 -2.14 -10.12 -5.16
CA GLN A 96 -3.34 -10.15 -5.99
C GLN A 96 -2.94 -9.97 -7.45
N GLU A 97 -3.24 -10.98 -8.27
CA GLU A 97 -3.12 -10.87 -9.72
C GLU A 97 -3.91 -9.67 -10.21
N GLU A 98 -3.25 -8.84 -11.02
CA GLU A 98 -3.92 -7.76 -11.71
C GLU A 98 -4.77 -8.40 -12.80
N ILE A 99 -6.09 -8.46 -12.58
CA ILE A 99 -7.03 -8.84 -13.64
C ILE A 99 -7.05 -7.68 -14.62
N VAL A 100 -6.07 -7.65 -15.51
CA VAL A 100 -6.12 -6.82 -16.70
C VAL A 100 -7.05 -7.58 -17.64
N GLU A 101 -8.33 -7.22 -17.66
CA GLU A 101 -9.18 -7.54 -18.81
C GLU A 101 -8.44 -7.02 -20.04
N LYS A 102 -7.94 -7.96 -20.85
CA LYS A 102 -7.33 -7.60 -22.13
C LYS A 102 -8.44 -6.92 -22.93
N ARG A 103 -8.20 -5.66 -23.29
CA ARG A 103 -9.07 -4.96 -24.24
C ARG A 103 -9.24 -5.82 -25.48
N SER A 104 -10.46 -5.93 -25.98
CA SER A 104 -10.70 -6.66 -27.21
C SER A 104 -9.97 -5.97 -28.36
N LYS A 105 -9.73 -6.70 -29.45
CA LYS A 105 -9.07 -6.13 -30.63
C LYS A 105 -9.86 -4.93 -31.16
N GLU A 106 -11.20 -5.03 -31.12
CA GLU A 106 -12.13 -3.99 -31.54
C GLU A 106 -12.04 -2.73 -30.66
N GLU A 107 -11.87 -2.87 -29.34
CA GLU A 107 -11.67 -1.73 -28.44
C GLU A 107 -10.32 -1.04 -28.68
N VAL A 108 -9.28 -1.81 -29.00
CA VAL A 108 -7.96 -1.26 -29.36
C VAL A 108 -8.06 -0.51 -30.69
N ASP A 109 -8.70 -1.10 -31.70
CA ASP A 109 -8.87 -0.49 -33.02
C ASP A 109 -9.72 0.80 -32.94
N ASP A 110 -10.78 0.84 -32.14
CA ASP A 110 -11.62 2.03 -31.91
C ASP A 110 -10.85 3.16 -31.21
N ILE A 111 -10.00 2.83 -30.23
CA ILE A 111 -9.12 3.82 -29.57
C ILE A 111 -8.09 4.38 -30.56
N LEU A 112 -7.49 3.52 -31.38
CA LEU A 112 -6.51 3.93 -32.39
C LEU A 112 -7.15 4.82 -33.47
N GLN A 113 -8.37 4.51 -33.89
CA GLN A 113 -9.14 5.36 -34.82
C GLN A 113 -9.45 6.74 -34.21
N LYS A 114 -9.83 6.80 -32.93
CA LYS A 114 -10.15 8.06 -32.22
C LYS A 114 -8.95 8.96 -31.95
N ILE A 115 -7.72 8.43 -31.99
CA ILE A 115 -6.50 9.21 -31.84
C ILE A 115 -6.13 10.00 -33.13
N HIS A 116 -6.77 9.68 -34.27
CA HIS A 116 -6.63 10.33 -35.58
C HIS A 116 -5.19 10.66 -36.01
N GLY A 117 -4.61 9.69 -36.72
CA GLY A 117 -3.41 9.89 -37.56
C GLY A 117 -2.79 8.60 -38.09
N LEU A 118 -3.18 7.42 -37.58
CA LEU A 118 -2.74 6.14 -38.12
C LEU A 118 -3.89 5.51 -38.90
N GLU A 119 -3.86 5.66 -40.22
CA GLU A 119 -4.58 4.76 -41.12
C GLU A 119 -4.01 3.35 -40.90
N ILE A 120 -4.86 2.41 -40.47
CA ILE A 120 -4.57 0.96 -40.45
C ILE A 120 -5.19 0.36 -41.70
#